data_AF-A0A4W6G4C2-F1
#
_entry.id   AF-A0A4W6G4C2-F1
#
_cell.length_a   1.000
_cell.length_b   1.000
_cell.length_c   1.000
_cell.angle_alpha   90.00
_cell.angle_beta   90.00
_cell.angle_gamma   90.00
#
_symmetry.space_group_name_H-M   'P 1'
#
loop_
_entity.id
_entity.type
_entity.pdbx_description
1 polymer ?
#
loop_
_entity_poly.entity_id
_entity_poly.type
_entity_poly.pdbx_seq_one_letter_code
_entity_poly.pdbx_strand_id
1 'polypeptide(L)'
;MTKQNKCCTIGFNSGIGGDDSCKDGKSLRNTSRSQSYLHIANFSTNDVGVYYCELAFKGGVENYLINVDITVPPRTSAWLEDRDKVAVCKAEEGKPAANISWSYGSNLSSVLTRPGPDGSFTVESRLELTEGMDPKHLTCIIRHLFWKEKDVVLGIKRKKVAGYFPWVAILVVLVVFVLLMGFLYFAQKKLMLRRCQQSDTSPSKSPPTEDVEEVEPYASYVQRVNSIYN
;
A
#
# COMPACT_ATOMS: atom_id res chain seq x y z
N MET A 1 24.48 -11.39 12.79
CA MET A 1 25.71 -11.56 12.00
C MET A 1 26.89 -11.09 12.84
N THR A 2 27.94 -11.89 12.99
CA THR A 2 29.13 -11.54 13.78
C THR A 2 29.98 -10.52 13.03
N LYS A 3 30.06 -9.27 13.53
CA LYS A 3 30.91 -8.22 12.98
C LYS A 3 32.38 -8.60 13.24
N GLN A 4 33.03 -9.26 12.29
CA GLN A 4 34.48 -9.47 12.36
C GLN A 4 35.17 -8.11 12.29
N ASN A 5 35.92 -7.76 13.34
CA ASN A 5 36.84 -6.63 13.29
C ASN A 5 37.99 -6.99 12.33
N LYS A 6 37.85 -6.62 11.06
CA LYS A 6 38.94 -6.67 10.10
C LYS A 6 39.89 -5.51 10.37
N CYS A 7 41.01 -5.80 11.01
CA CYS A 7 42.15 -4.89 11.04
C CYS A 7 43.01 -5.15 9.80
N CYS A 8 43.14 -4.13 8.95
CA CYS A 8 43.99 -4.15 7.77
C CYS A 8 44.47 -2.73 7.47
N THR A 9 45.49 -2.61 6.63
CA THR A 9 46.21 -1.38 6.31
C THR A 9 46.36 -1.22 4.80
N ILE A 10 46.29 0.03 4.35
CA ILE A 10 46.66 0.44 2.99
C ILE A 10 47.60 1.62 3.16
N GLY A 11 48.76 1.60 2.49
CA GLY A 11 49.80 2.60 2.68
C GLY A 11 50.69 2.76 1.45
N PHE A 12 51.42 3.87 1.40
CA PHE A 12 52.52 4.08 0.45
C PHE A 12 53.79 4.38 1.23
N ASN A 13 54.86 3.62 0.96
CA ASN A 13 56.18 3.88 1.55
C ASN A 13 57.14 4.35 0.46
N SER A 14 57.80 5.49 0.72
CA SER A 14 58.76 6.17 -0.16
C SER A 14 60.04 5.35 -0.37
N GLY A 15 59.93 4.30 -1.20
CA GLY A 15 61.04 3.41 -1.58
C GLY A 15 60.63 1.95 -1.80
N ILE A 16 59.45 1.52 -1.32
CA ILE A 16 58.99 0.11 -1.38
C ILE A 16 57.74 -0.04 -2.25
N GLY A 17 57.00 1.05 -2.51
CA GLY A 17 55.77 1.05 -3.29
C GLY A 17 54.53 1.19 -2.42
N GLY A 18 53.39 0.73 -2.94
CA GLY A 18 52.14 0.64 -2.19
C GLY A 18 51.98 -0.73 -1.54
N ASP A 19 51.51 -0.75 -0.29
CA ASP A 19 51.08 -1.95 0.41
C ASP A 19 49.56 -1.91 0.65
N ASP A 20 48.91 -3.07 0.48
CA ASP A 20 47.48 -3.28 0.69
C ASP A 20 47.26 -4.68 1.28
N SER A 21 47.04 -4.71 2.60
CA SER A 21 46.67 -5.92 3.32
C SER A 21 45.15 -6.11 3.40
N CYS A 22 44.35 -5.11 3.03
CA CYS A 22 42.88 -5.17 3.01
C CYS A 22 42.35 -5.98 1.82
N LYS A 23 42.91 -5.72 0.61
CA LYS A 23 42.57 -6.40 -0.65
C LYS A 23 41.06 -6.44 -0.96
N ASP A 24 40.35 -5.39 -0.55
CA ASP A 24 38.89 -5.31 -0.58
C ASP A 24 38.35 -4.28 -1.59
N GLY A 25 39.21 -3.87 -2.55
CA GLY A 25 38.87 -2.92 -3.61
C GLY A 25 38.94 -1.44 -3.21
N LYS A 26 39.33 -1.14 -1.96
CA LYS A 26 39.73 0.22 -1.56
C LYS A 26 41.10 0.55 -2.15
N SER A 27 41.40 1.84 -2.30
CA SER A 27 42.71 2.30 -2.75
C SER A 27 43.08 3.65 -2.15
N LEU A 28 44.34 3.86 -1.82
CA LEU A 28 44.86 5.20 -1.60
C LEU A 28 45.09 5.88 -2.95
N ARG A 29 44.62 7.13 -3.08
CA ARG A 29 44.77 7.97 -4.27
C ARG A 29 45.30 9.33 -3.87
N ASN A 30 46.02 9.99 -4.76
CA ASN A 30 46.61 11.31 -4.51
C ASN A 30 45.87 12.39 -5.32
N THR A 31 45.73 13.58 -4.75
CA THR A 31 45.32 14.78 -5.49
C THR A 31 46.50 15.36 -6.28
N SER A 32 46.24 16.28 -7.21
CA SER A 32 47.28 17.04 -7.92
C SER A 32 48.17 17.91 -7.01
N ARG A 33 47.80 18.06 -5.72
CA ARG A 33 48.57 18.76 -4.69
C ARG A 33 49.28 17.80 -3.72
N SER A 34 49.47 16.54 -4.13
CA SER A 34 50.13 15.48 -3.35
C SER A 34 49.44 15.16 -2.01
N GLN A 35 48.13 15.43 -1.88
CA GLN A 35 47.35 15.01 -0.71
C GLN A 35 46.77 13.61 -0.94
N SER A 36 47.11 12.66 -0.06
CA SER A 36 46.58 11.30 -0.11
C SER A 36 45.17 11.22 0.48
N TYR A 37 44.30 10.43 -0.12
CA TYR A 37 42.95 10.13 0.39
C TYR A 37 42.58 8.67 0.12
N LEU A 38 41.76 8.10 1.00
CA LEU A 38 41.20 6.76 0.82
C LEU A 38 39.99 6.82 -0.11
N HIS A 39 39.99 6.01 -1.16
CA HIS A 39 38.91 5.87 -2.12
C HIS A 39 38.21 4.53 -1.92
N ILE A 40 36.91 4.58 -1.58
CA ILE A 40 36.02 3.42 -1.47
C ILE A 40 35.02 3.50 -2.63
N ALA A 41 35.13 2.60 -3.61
CA ALA A 41 34.34 2.70 -4.84
C ALA A 41 32.87 2.28 -4.65
N ASN A 42 32.65 1.11 -4.05
CA ASN A 42 31.32 0.54 -3.81
C ASN A 42 31.04 0.56 -2.30
N PHE A 43 30.67 1.72 -1.77
CA PHE A 43 30.44 1.89 -0.34
C PHE A 43 29.21 1.11 0.15
N SER A 44 29.38 0.36 1.24
CA SER A 44 28.39 -0.57 1.78
C SER A 44 28.31 -0.50 3.32
N THR A 45 27.36 -1.23 3.92
CA THR A 45 27.27 -1.38 5.38
C THR A 45 28.50 -2.04 6.01
N ASN A 46 29.32 -2.77 5.23
CA ASN A 46 30.57 -3.37 5.70
C ASN A 46 31.71 -2.34 5.82
N ASP A 47 31.59 -1.19 5.16
CA ASP A 47 32.57 -0.10 5.18
C ASP A 47 32.27 0.94 6.28
N VAL A 48 31.25 0.68 7.10
CA VAL A 48 30.86 1.54 8.24
C VAL A 48 31.73 1.23 9.46
N GLY A 49 32.50 2.22 9.89
CA GLY A 49 33.44 2.07 10.99
C GLY A 49 34.28 3.33 11.27
N VAL A 50 35.30 3.14 12.10
CA VAL A 50 36.30 4.15 12.41
C VAL A 50 37.55 3.86 11.58
N TYR A 51 37.95 4.81 10.76
CA TYR A 51 39.17 4.75 9.96
C TYR A 51 40.28 5.51 10.69
N TYR A 52 41.44 4.88 10.81
CA TYR A 52 42.65 5.49 11.36
C TYR A 52 43.57 5.87 10.20
N CYS A 53 43.97 7.13 10.14
CA CYS A 53 44.92 7.65 9.15
C CYS A 53 46.18 8.08 9.89
N GLU A 54 47.33 7.54 9.48
CA GLU A 54 48.65 7.88 10.00
C GLU A 54 49.48 8.52 8.88
N LEU A 55 50.04 9.70 9.14
CA LEU A 55 50.84 10.47 8.20
C LEU A 55 52.24 10.71 8.79
N ALA A 56 53.21 9.91 8.35
CA ALA A 56 54.61 10.05 8.76
C ALA A 56 55.40 10.98 7.82
N PHE A 57 56.13 11.94 8.39
CA PHE A 57 56.99 12.88 7.68
C PHE A 57 58.26 13.20 8.49
N LYS A 58 59.21 13.94 7.90
CA LYS A 58 60.51 14.24 8.55
C LYS A 58 60.42 14.96 9.91
N GLY A 59 59.29 15.60 10.21
CA GLY A 59 59.05 16.32 11.46
C GLY A 59 58.28 15.54 12.52
N GLY A 60 57.79 14.33 12.22
CA GLY A 60 56.97 13.54 13.14
C GLY A 60 55.89 12.71 12.45
N VAL A 61 54.86 12.37 13.22
CA VAL A 61 53.70 11.60 12.76
C VAL A 61 52.42 12.32 13.18
N GLU A 62 51.50 12.50 12.23
CA GLU A 62 50.15 13.03 12.48
C GLU A 62 49.12 11.90 12.36
N ASN A 63 48.15 11.88 13.28
CA ASN A 63 47.16 10.80 13.39
C ASN A 63 45.73 11.36 13.39
N TYR A 64 44.86 10.77 12.57
CA TYR A 64 43.45 11.17 12.47
C TYR A 64 42.52 9.97 12.64
N LEU A 65 41.45 10.16 13.41
CA LEU A 65 40.34 9.22 13.54
C LEU A 65 39.14 9.78 12.77
N ILE A 66 38.62 9.00 11.82
CA ILE A 66 37.53 9.39 10.92
C ILE A 66 36.38 8.41 11.08
N ASN A 67 35.24 8.89 11.59
CA ASN A 67 34.02 8.09 11.70
C ASN A 67 33.26 8.12 10.38
N VAL A 68 33.04 6.95 9.77
CA VAL A 68 32.36 6.78 8.49
C VAL A 68 31.07 5.98 8.72
N ASP A 69 29.94 6.56 8.36
CA ASP A 69 28.62 5.91 8.42
C ASP A 69 27.84 6.12 7.11
N ILE A 70 26.83 5.27 6.90
CA ILE A 70 25.98 5.23 5.70
C ILE A 70 24.63 5.90 5.97
N THR A 71 24.26 6.84 5.09
CA THR A 71 22.95 7.49 5.07
C THR A 71 22.11 6.92 3.93
N VAL A 72 20.92 6.39 4.26
CA VAL A 72 19.97 5.78 3.30
C VAL A 72 18.67 6.56 3.36
N PRO A 73 18.17 7.14 2.24
CA PRO A 73 16.93 7.90 2.25
C PRO A 73 15.71 7.00 2.50
N PRO A 74 14.80 7.36 3.43
CA PRO A 74 13.59 6.57 3.67
C PRO A 74 12.58 6.71 2.53
N ARG A 75 11.77 5.67 2.32
CA ARG A 75 10.54 5.77 1.52
C ARG A 75 9.46 6.44 2.36
N THR A 76 8.87 7.51 1.85
CA THR A 76 7.90 8.33 2.59
C THR A 76 6.48 8.17 2.09
N SER A 77 5.52 8.11 3.02
CA SER A 77 4.09 8.03 2.69
C SER A 77 3.23 8.63 3.81
N ALA A 78 2.08 9.18 3.45
CA ALA A 78 1.12 9.72 4.41
C ALA A 78 -0.31 9.49 3.91
N TRP A 79 -1.17 8.95 4.78
CA TRP A 79 -2.55 8.60 4.44
C TRP A 79 -3.50 8.73 5.63
N LEU A 80 -4.79 8.55 5.34
CA LEU A 80 -5.86 8.63 6.32
C LEU A 80 -6.51 7.25 6.54
N GLU A 81 -6.81 6.92 7.80
CA GLU A 81 -7.29 5.63 8.30
C GLU A 81 -8.50 5.81 9.25
N ASP A 82 -9.10 4.70 9.70
CA ASP A 82 -10.16 4.67 10.73
C ASP A 82 -11.37 5.59 10.46
N ARG A 83 -11.93 5.50 9.24
CA ARG A 83 -13.02 6.37 8.74
C ARG A 83 -12.70 7.86 8.85
N ASP A 84 -11.52 8.23 8.38
CA ASP A 84 -11.04 9.60 8.34
C ASP A 84 -10.74 10.23 9.71
N LYS A 85 -10.48 9.41 10.75
CA LYS A 85 -10.19 9.86 12.12
C LYS A 85 -8.72 9.83 12.52
N VAL A 86 -7.90 9.01 11.84
CA VAL A 86 -6.48 8.86 12.18
C VAL A 86 -5.64 9.16 10.95
N ALA A 87 -4.76 10.15 11.06
CA ALA A 87 -3.75 10.43 10.05
C ALA A 87 -2.48 9.65 10.37
N VAL A 88 -1.96 8.91 9.39
CA VAL A 88 -0.75 8.10 9.51
C VAL A 88 0.30 8.64 8.57
N CYS A 89 1.52 8.82 9.07
CA CYS A 89 2.68 9.17 8.27
C CYS A 89 3.83 8.22 8.57
N LYS A 90 4.52 7.77 7.53
CA LYS A 90 5.52 6.71 7.61
C LYS A 90 6.75 7.04 6.78
N ALA A 91 7.91 6.82 7.38
CA ALA A 91 9.22 6.88 6.76
C ALA A 91 9.89 5.50 6.94
N GLU A 92 9.93 4.70 5.87
CA GLU A 92 10.37 3.30 5.89
C GLU A 92 11.81 3.16 5.40
N GLU A 93 12.56 2.19 5.97
CA GLU A 93 13.90 1.77 5.51
C GLU A 93 14.96 2.89 5.47
N GLY A 94 14.78 3.97 6.23
CA GLY A 94 15.76 5.06 6.33
C GLY A 94 16.93 4.71 7.24
N LYS A 95 18.10 5.29 6.99
CA LYS A 95 19.19 5.31 7.97
C LYS A 95 19.87 6.69 7.96
N PRO A 96 20.02 7.38 9.12
CA PRO A 96 19.46 7.04 10.43
C PRO A 96 17.92 7.12 10.46
N ALA A 97 17.29 6.92 11.63
CA ALA A 97 15.86 7.13 11.77
C ALA A 97 15.45 8.57 11.38
N ALA A 98 14.40 8.70 10.57
CA ALA A 98 13.83 10.00 10.23
C ALA A 98 13.02 10.58 11.39
N ASN A 99 12.97 11.90 11.50
CA ASN A 99 12.07 12.58 12.43
C ASN A 99 10.75 12.91 11.72
N ILE A 100 9.61 12.61 12.34
CA ILE A 100 8.28 12.86 11.80
C ILE A 100 7.56 13.87 12.70
N SER A 101 6.99 14.90 12.07
CA SER A 101 6.20 15.95 12.71
C SER A 101 4.98 16.29 11.86
N TRP A 102 4.04 17.03 12.43
CA TRP A 102 2.77 17.40 11.79
C TRP A 102 2.63 18.92 11.75
N SER A 103 1.84 19.45 10.81
CA SER A 103 1.51 20.89 10.77
C SER A 103 0.63 21.36 11.94
N TYR A 104 -0.07 20.42 12.58
CA TYR A 104 -0.88 20.64 13.78
C TYR A 104 -0.18 20.08 15.04
N GLY A 105 -0.60 20.55 16.22
CA GLY A 105 0.10 20.38 17.49
C GLY A 105 0.49 18.94 17.85
N SER A 106 1.75 18.75 18.28
CA SER A 106 2.41 17.45 18.49
C SER A 106 1.75 16.54 19.53
N ASN A 107 1.00 17.10 20.49
CA ASN A 107 0.53 16.38 21.68
C ASN A 107 -0.51 15.28 21.38
N LEU A 108 -1.13 15.30 20.20
CA LEU A 108 -2.10 14.29 19.74
C LEU A 108 -1.45 13.21 18.85
N SER A 109 -0.14 13.29 18.63
CA SER A 109 0.59 12.34 17.78
C SER A 109 1.38 11.33 18.61
N SER A 110 1.20 10.05 18.29
CA SER A 110 2.09 8.98 18.70
C SER A 110 3.19 8.79 17.65
N VAL A 111 4.38 8.38 18.07
CA VAL A 111 5.52 8.06 17.18
C VAL A 111 6.12 6.72 17.60
N LEU A 112 6.31 5.83 16.63
CA LEU A 112 6.86 4.50 16.82
C LEU A 112 8.02 4.27 15.85
N THR A 113 9.22 4.05 16.40
CA THR A 113 10.42 3.69 15.63
C THR A 113 10.66 2.19 15.74
N ARG A 114 10.75 1.50 14.61
CA ARG A 114 11.06 0.06 14.52
C ARG A 114 12.39 -0.14 13.79
N PRO A 115 13.35 -0.90 14.34
CA PRO A 115 14.56 -1.27 13.61
C PRO A 115 14.23 -2.30 12.52
N GLY A 116 14.87 -2.16 11.36
CA GLY A 116 14.86 -3.14 10.27
C GLY A 116 16.03 -4.13 10.38
N PRO A 117 15.98 -5.25 9.62
CA PRO A 117 17.01 -6.29 9.67
C PRO A 117 18.40 -5.78 9.22
N ASP A 118 18.44 -4.83 8.28
CA ASP A 118 19.68 -4.30 7.69
C ASP A 118 20.28 -3.12 8.49
N GLY A 119 19.78 -2.86 9.70
CA GLY A 119 20.15 -1.69 10.51
C GLY A 119 19.54 -0.37 10.01
N SER A 120 18.56 -0.44 9.10
CA SER A 120 17.65 0.65 8.76
C SER A 120 16.59 0.83 9.83
N PHE A 121 15.78 1.88 9.71
CA PHE A 121 14.72 2.23 10.63
C PHE A 121 13.44 2.56 9.86
N THR A 122 12.31 2.11 10.41
CA THR A 122 10.98 2.50 9.98
C THR A 122 10.33 3.31 11.09
N VAL A 123 10.01 4.56 10.82
CA VAL A 123 9.34 5.48 11.75
C VAL A 123 7.92 5.70 11.27
N GLU A 124 6.95 5.51 12.16
CA GLU A 124 5.53 5.69 11.90
C GLU A 124 4.97 6.64 12.95
N SER A 125 4.27 7.69 12.52
CA SER A 125 3.49 8.56 13.41
C SER A 125 2.01 8.43 13.09
N ARG A 126 1.19 8.30 14.14
CA ARG A 126 -0.28 8.28 14.05
C ARG A 126 -0.83 9.43 14.88
N LEU A 127 -1.59 10.32 14.23
CA LEU A 127 -2.22 11.51 14.80
C LEU A 127 -3.74 11.31 14.82
N GLU A 128 -4.36 11.47 15.99
CA GLU A 128 -5.82 11.47 16.13
C GLU A 128 -6.39 12.84 15.74
N LEU A 129 -7.44 12.84 14.91
CA LEU A 129 -8.08 14.06 14.43
C LEU A 129 -9.27 14.43 15.31
N THR A 130 -9.18 15.60 15.94
CA THR A 130 -10.25 16.21 16.72
C THR A 130 -11.16 17.09 15.86
N GLU A 131 -12.34 17.41 16.37
CA GLU A 131 -13.24 18.38 15.74
C GLU A 131 -12.50 19.72 15.49
N GLY A 132 -12.61 20.25 14.27
CA GLY A 132 -11.91 21.45 13.82
C GLY A 132 -10.61 21.22 13.03
N MET A 133 -10.04 20.01 12.99
CA MET A 133 -8.92 19.69 12.08
C MET A 133 -9.44 19.27 10.70
N ASP A 134 -9.09 20.01 9.64
CA ASP A 134 -9.35 19.62 8.25
C ASP A 134 -8.19 18.77 7.70
N PRO A 135 -8.42 17.50 7.31
CA PRO A 135 -7.40 16.64 6.69
C PRO A 135 -6.73 17.23 5.44
N LYS A 136 -7.36 18.21 4.75
CA LYS A 136 -6.76 18.88 3.58
C LYS A 136 -5.62 19.83 3.93
N HIS A 137 -5.67 20.44 5.11
CA HIS A 137 -4.65 21.38 5.61
C HIS A 137 -3.61 20.68 6.50
N LEU A 138 -3.87 19.42 6.87
CA LEU A 138 -2.91 18.58 7.57
C LEU A 138 -1.80 18.13 6.63
N THR A 139 -0.56 18.42 7.02
CA THR A 139 0.64 17.90 6.35
C THR A 139 1.53 17.17 7.35
N CYS A 140 2.13 16.09 6.89
CA CYS A 140 3.24 15.43 7.57
C CYS A 140 4.56 16.04 7.10
N ILE A 141 5.47 16.31 8.02
CA ILE A 141 6.78 16.93 7.80
C ILE A 141 7.84 15.93 8.26
N ILE A 142 8.58 15.36 7.30
CA ILE A 142 9.59 14.32 7.54
C ILE A 142 10.99 14.92 7.35
N ARG A 143 11.83 14.81 8.37
CA ARG A 143 13.24 15.26 8.36
C ARG A 143 14.18 14.07 8.31
N HIS A 144 15.19 14.12 7.44
CA HIS A 144 16.20 13.07 7.34
C HIS A 144 17.53 13.64 6.82
N LEU A 145 18.66 13.16 7.34
CA LEU A 145 20.01 13.70 7.05
C LEU A 145 20.39 13.70 5.56
N PHE A 146 19.74 12.85 4.76
CA PHE A 146 19.93 12.84 3.31
C PHE A 146 19.44 14.12 2.61
N TRP A 147 18.36 14.74 3.09
CA TRP A 147 17.77 15.95 2.49
C TRP A 147 18.29 17.20 3.19
N LYS A 148 19.55 17.57 2.91
CA LYS A 148 20.34 18.58 3.65
C LYS A 148 19.65 19.92 3.97
N GLU A 149 18.64 20.34 3.19
CA GLU A 149 17.99 21.65 3.34
C GLU A 149 16.45 21.64 3.22
N LYS A 150 15.81 20.49 2.92
CA LYS A 150 14.37 20.45 2.63
C LYS A 150 13.70 19.26 3.30
N ASP A 151 12.87 19.55 4.29
CA ASP A 151 11.93 18.59 4.85
C ASP A 151 10.98 18.08 3.76
N VAL A 152 10.67 16.79 3.77
CA VAL A 152 9.66 16.21 2.88
C VAL A 152 8.29 16.46 3.50
N VAL A 153 7.52 17.35 2.86
CA VAL A 153 6.16 17.71 3.28
C VAL A 153 5.15 16.93 2.45
N LEU A 154 4.35 16.10 3.10
CA LEU A 154 3.31 15.26 2.48
C LEU A 154 1.92 15.71 2.91
N GLY A 155 1.06 16.05 1.95
CA GLY A 155 -0.38 16.19 2.18
C GLY A 155 -1.05 14.81 2.33
N ILE A 156 -2.09 14.74 3.16
CA ILE A 156 -2.74 13.47 3.51
C ILE A 156 -3.65 12.98 2.38
N LYS A 157 -3.41 11.75 1.92
CA LYS A 157 -4.22 11.08 0.89
C LYS A 157 -5.19 10.10 1.54
N ARG A 158 -6.48 10.14 1.16
CA ARG A 158 -7.41 9.06 1.50
C ARG A 158 -6.90 7.75 0.89
N LYS A 159 -6.68 6.74 1.72
CA LYS A 159 -6.38 5.37 1.27
C LYS A 159 -7.64 4.84 0.59
N LYS A 160 -7.63 4.77 -0.74
CA LYS A 160 -8.69 4.07 -1.48
C LYS A 160 -8.65 2.62 -1.02
N VAL A 161 -9.60 2.22 -0.18
CA VAL A 161 -9.84 0.81 0.10
C VAL A 161 -10.06 0.16 -1.25
N ALA A 162 -9.20 -0.78 -1.63
CA ALA A 162 -9.39 -1.61 -2.81
C ALA A 162 -10.59 -2.51 -2.53
N GLY A 163 -11.78 -1.96 -2.75
CA GLY A 163 -13.02 -2.57 -2.35
C GLY A 163 -13.14 -3.94 -2.99
N TYR A 164 -13.63 -4.91 -2.22
CA TYR A 164 -13.99 -6.27 -2.64
C TYR A 164 -15.09 -6.30 -3.74
N PHE A 165 -15.55 -5.12 -4.15
CA PHE A 165 -16.61 -4.78 -5.09
C PHE A 165 -16.53 -5.46 -6.48
N PRO A 166 -15.38 -5.58 -7.16
CA PRO A 166 -15.34 -6.23 -8.47
C PRO A 166 -15.65 -7.72 -8.37
N TRP A 167 -15.11 -8.41 -7.35
CA TRP A 167 -15.32 -9.84 -7.15
C TRP A 167 -16.76 -10.17 -6.79
N VAL A 168 -17.41 -9.35 -5.94
CA VAL A 168 -18.84 -9.50 -5.60
C VAL A 168 -19.71 -9.27 -6.84
N ALA A 169 -19.41 -8.25 -7.66
CA ALA A 169 -20.16 -8.01 -8.89
C ALA A 169 -20.03 -9.19 -9.89
N ILE A 170 -18.82 -9.75 -10.06
CA ILE A 170 -18.58 -10.92 -10.91
C ILE A 170 -19.37 -12.14 -10.41
N LEU A 171 -19.39 -12.40 -9.09
CA LEU A 171 -20.16 -13.49 -8.50
C LEU A 171 -21.68 -13.32 -8.73
N VAL A 172 -22.21 -12.11 -8.56
CA VAL A 172 -23.64 -11.82 -8.81
C VAL A 172 -23.98 -12.06 -10.28
N VAL A 173 -23.16 -11.59 -11.22
CA VAL A 173 -23.36 -11.82 -12.66
C VAL A 173 -23.35 -13.31 -13.01
N LEU A 174 -22.43 -14.09 -12.44
CA LEU A 174 -22.39 -15.55 -12.63
C LEU A 174 -23.67 -16.24 -12.12
N VAL A 175 -24.14 -15.88 -10.93
CA VAL A 175 -25.38 -16.45 -10.37
C VAL A 175 -26.60 -16.12 -11.24
N VAL A 176 -26.72 -14.87 -11.70
CA VAL A 176 -27.81 -14.46 -12.61
C VAL A 176 -27.75 -15.24 -13.93
N PHE A 177 -26.55 -15.43 -14.50
CA PHE A 177 -26.39 -16.20 -15.73
C PHE A 177 -26.81 -17.67 -15.57
N VAL A 178 -26.42 -18.32 -14.47
CA VAL A 178 -26.83 -19.71 -14.17
C VAL A 178 -28.36 -19.82 -14.02
N LEU A 179 -29.00 -18.87 -13.35
CA LEU A 179 -30.46 -18.84 -13.20
C LEU A 179 -31.18 -18.65 -14.55
N LEU A 180 -30.68 -17.75 -15.41
CA LEU A 180 -31.22 -17.55 -16.76
C LEU A 180 -31.07 -18.80 -17.63
N MET A 181 -29.90 -19.44 -17.63
CA MET A 181 -29.67 -20.69 -18.38
C MET A 181 -30.54 -21.83 -17.86
N GLY A 182 -30.71 -21.95 -16.55
CA GLY A 182 -31.63 -22.91 -15.93
C GLY A 182 -33.08 -22.68 -16.32
N PHE A 183 -33.54 -21.42 -16.33
CA PHE A 183 -34.90 -21.05 -16.75
C PHE A 183 -35.14 -21.33 -18.24
N LEU A 184 -34.19 -20.99 -19.11
CA LEU A 184 -34.25 -21.29 -20.55
C LEU A 184 -34.30 -22.79 -20.81
N TYR A 185 -33.47 -23.59 -20.15
CA TYR A 185 -33.49 -25.04 -20.23
C TYR A 185 -34.83 -25.64 -19.77
N PHE A 186 -35.37 -25.15 -18.64
CA PHE A 186 -36.66 -25.60 -18.12
C PHE A 186 -37.84 -25.22 -19.06
N ALA A 187 -37.80 -24.02 -19.63
CA ALA A 187 -38.77 -23.57 -20.63
C ALA A 187 -38.70 -24.40 -21.92
N GLN A 188 -37.51 -24.67 -22.45
CA GLN A 188 -37.30 -25.55 -23.61
C GLN A 188 -37.80 -26.98 -23.35
N LYS A 189 -37.50 -27.56 -22.18
CA LYS A 189 -37.98 -28.88 -21.78
C LYS A 189 -39.51 -28.93 -21.70
N LYS A 190 -40.14 -27.89 -21.15
CA LYS A 190 -41.61 -27.75 -21.07
C LYS A 190 -42.26 -27.58 -22.46
N LEU A 191 -41.59 -26.88 -23.39
CA LEU A 191 -41.99 -26.74 -24.79
C LEU A 191 -41.89 -28.06 -25.57
N MET A 192 -40.79 -28.81 -25.42
CA MET A 192 -40.65 -30.14 -26.01
C MET A 192 -41.70 -31.12 -25.49
N LEU A 193 -41.99 -31.09 -24.18
CA LEU A 193 -43.02 -31.96 -23.58
C LEU A 193 -44.42 -31.68 -24.15
N ARG A 194 -44.78 -30.39 -24.36
CA ARG A 194 -46.01 -30.01 -25.07
C ARG A 194 -46.04 -30.50 -26.53
N ARG A 195 -44.89 -30.53 -27.21
CA ARG A 195 -44.81 -30.94 -28.62
C ARG A 195 -45.00 -32.45 -28.82
N CYS A 196 -44.53 -33.27 -27.89
CA CYS A 196 -44.83 -34.70 -27.88
C CYS A 196 -46.34 -34.96 -27.68
N GLN A 197 -47.00 -34.20 -26.81
CA GLN A 197 -48.43 -34.34 -26.52
C GLN A 197 -49.36 -33.96 -27.69
N GLN A 198 -48.82 -33.36 -28.76
CA GLN A 198 -49.57 -32.86 -29.92
C GLN A 198 -49.33 -33.70 -31.19
N SER A 199 -48.56 -34.80 -31.09
CA SER A 199 -48.20 -35.65 -32.24
C SER A 199 -49.21 -36.80 -32.47
N ASP A 200 -49.99 -37.16 -31.46
CA ASP A 200 -51.07 -38.16 -31.54
C ASP A 200 -52.42 -37.48 -31.85
N THR A 201 -52.67 -37.13 -33.12
CA THR A 201 -53.99 -37.12 -33.80
C THR A 201 -53.81 -36.62 -35.24
N SER A 202 -54.00 -37.52 -36.22
CA SER A 202 -54.24 -37.15 -37.63
C SER A 202 -55.75 -37.18 -37.94
N PRO A 203 -56.23 -36.49 -39.00
CA PRO A 203 -57.53 -35.83 -38.96
C PRO A 203 -58.70 -36.67 -39.48
N SER A 204 -59.88 -36.50 -38.86
CA SER A 204 -61.16 -36.88 -39.48
C SER A 204 -62.35 -36.02 -39.01
N LYS A 205 -62.74 -35.09 -39.90
CA LYS A 205 -64.12 -34.70 -40.25
C LYS A 205 -64.96 -33.74 -39.37
N SER A 206 -65.39 -32.67 -40.06
CA SER A 206 -66.59 -31.80 -39.89
C SER A 206 -66.66 -30.75 -38.75
N PRO A 207 -67.13 -29.51 -39.03
CA PRO A 207 -67.20 -28.41 -38.07
C PRO A 207 -68.63 -28.16 -37.51
N PRO A 208 -68.74 -27.42 -36.40
CA PRO A 208 -69.91 -26.63 -36.07
C PRO A 208 -69.60 -25.12 -35.99
N THR A 209 -70.46 -24.31 -36.60
CA THR A 209 -70.64 -22.88 -36.33
C THR A 209 -71.77 -22.67 -35.32
N GLU A 210 -71.70 -21.64 -34.50
CA GLU A 210 -72.64 -20.49 -34.44
C GLU A 210 -72.60 -19.80 -33.06
N ASP A 211 -72.64 -18.45 -33.07
CA ASP A 211 -72.57 -17.57 -31.90
C ASP A 211 -73.89 -17.55 -31.10
N VAL A 212 -73.79 -17.34 -29.78
CA VAL A 212 -74.90 -16.90 -28.92
C VAL A 212 -74.39 -15.91 -27.86
N GLU A 213 -74.97 -14.70 -27.87
CA GLU A 213 -74.70 -13.57 -26.96
C GLU A 213 -76.00 -13.21 -26.19
N GLU A 214 -76.01 -13.31 -24.86
CA GLU A 214 -77.08 -12.88 -23.90
C GLU A 214 -76.62 -13.24 -22.44
N VAL A 215 -76.89 -12.56 -21.31
CA VAL A 215 -77.22 -11.16 -20.91
C VAL A 215 -76.59 -10.94 -19.50
N GLU A 216 -76.19 -9.71 -19.13
CA GLU A 216 -75.71 -9.39 -17.76
C GLU A 216 -76.85 -9.35 -16.71
N PRO A 217 -76.68 -9.91 -15.48
CA PRO A 217 -77.73 -9.91 -14.46
C PRO A 217 -77.78 -8.60 -13.65
N TYR A 218 -78.98 -8.02 -13.52
CA TYR A 218 -79.27 -6.85 -12.68
C TYR A 218 -79.00 -7.13 -11.19
N ALA A 219 -78.27 -6.23 -10.52
CA ALA A 219 -78.08 -6.26 -9.07
C ALA A 219 -79.30 -5.67 -8.33
N SER A 220 -79.92 -6.44 -7.43
CA SER A 220 -80.99 -5.97 -6.55
C SER A 220 -80.44 -5.43 -5.23
N TYR A 221 -80.86 -4.23 -4.85
CA TYR A 221 -80.44 -3.60 -3.59
C TYR A 221 -81.24 -4.16 -2.40
N VAL A 222 -80.54 -4.56 -1.33
CA VAL A 222 -81.17 -5.00 -0.08
C VAL A 222 -80.89 -3.99 1.03
N GLN A 223 -81.95 -3.34 1.52
CA GLN A 223 -81.88 -2.33 2.57
C GLN A 223 -81.71 -3.00 3.94
N ARG A 224 -80.58 -2.77 4.62
CA ARG A 224 -80.44 -3.16 6.04
C ARG A 224 -81.10 -2.11 6.92
N VAL A 225 -82.17 -2.52 7.61
CA VAL A 225 -82.70 -1.82 8.78
C VAL A 225 -82.11 -2.45 10.04
N ASN A 226 -81.40 -1.66 10.84
CA ASN A 226 -81.06 -2.05 12.21
C ASN A 226 -82.28 -1.83 13.11
N SER A 227 -82.69 -2.86 13.82
CA SER A 227 -83.73 -2.80 14.87
C SER A 227 -83.21 -3.40 16.17
N ILE A 228 -83.92 -3.12 17.28
CA ILE A 228 -83.64 -3.59 18.65
C ILE A 228 -82.49 -2.79 19.29
N TYR A 229 -82.73 -1.60 19.86
CA TYR A 229 -83.53 -1.28 21.07
C TYR A 229 -83.03 -1.98 22.33
N ASN A 230 -82.45 -1.24 23.28
CA ASN A 230 -83.19 -0.73 24.44
C ASN A 230 -82.43 0.43 25.12
#